data_AF-A0A653IHB9-F1
#
_entry.id   AF-A0A653IHB9-F1
#
_cell.length_a   1.000
_cell.length_b   1.000
_cell.length_c   1.000
_cell.angle_alpha   90.00
_cell.angle_beta   90.00
_cell.angle_gamma   90.00
#
_symmetry.space_group_name_H-M   'P 1'
#
loop_
_entity.id
_entity.type
_entity.pdbx_description
1 polymer ?
#
loop_
_entity_poly.entity_id
_entity_poly.type
_entity_poly.pdbx_seq_one_letter_code
_entity_poly.pdbx_strand_id
1 'polypeptide(L)' 'MLPECIPDQRELARRMRIVKTLRKLGKTDEAIAKSLYVPVEWVRSVDDDHVSPAFQQSS' A
#
# COMPACT_ATOMS: atom_id res chain seq x y z
N MET A 1 30.38 -5.81 3.76
CA MET A 1 29.03 -6.14 4.26
C MET A 1 28.04 -5.33 3.41
N LEU A 2 27.04 -5.96 2.79
CA LEU A 2 25.99 -5.21 2.10
C LEU A 2 25.22 -4.41 3.17
N PRO A 3 24.98 -3.10 3.00
CA PRO A 3 24.11 -2.39 3.92
C PRO A 3 22.72 -3.00 3.83
N GLU A 4 22.14 -3.33 4.97
CA GLU A 4 20.77 -3.78 5.07
C GLU A 4 19.87 -2.65 4.56
N CYS A 5 19.40 -2.78 3.31
CA CYS A 5 18.40 -1.90 2.73
C CYS A 5 17.07 -2.12 3.46
N ILE A 6 16.93 -1.53 4.65
CA ILE A 6 15.61 -1.26 5.19
C ILE A 6 14.93 -0.37 4.14
N PRO A 7 13.80 -0.79 3.54
CA PRO A 7 13.11 0.06 2.58
C PRO A 7 12.80 1.38 3.29
N ASP A 8 13.37 2.47 2.78
CA ASP A 8 13.17 3.81 3.31
C ASP A 8 11.65 4.01 3.45
N GLN A 9 11.16 4.42 4.63
CA GLN A 9 9.73 4.59 4.88
C GLN A 9 9.06 5.44 3.78
N ARG A 10 9.81 6.35 3.16
CA ARG A 10 9.37 7.14 2.00
C ARG A 10 9.08 6.28 0.78
N GLU A 11 9.90 5.28 0.51
CA GLU A 11 9.69 4.34 -0.59
C GLU A 11 8.45 3.48 -0.35
N LEU A 12 8.27 2.98 0.88
CA LEU A 12 7.07 2.22 1.24
C LEU A 12 5.80 3.07 1.03
N ALA A 13 5.79 4.30 1.56
CA ALA A 13 4.68 5.24 1.37
C ALA A 13 4.45 5.61 -0.11
N ARG A 14 5.52 5.69 -0.91
CA ARG A 14 5.41 5.90 -2.36
C ARG A 14 4.75 4.71 -3.04
N ARG A 15 5.17 3.47 -2.74
CA ARG A 15 4.59 2.25 -3.31
C ARG A 15 3.10 2.13 -2.95
N MET A 16 2.73 2.41 -1.70
CA MET A 16 1.32 2.43 -1.27
C MET A 16 0.47 3.44 -2.05
N ARG A 17 0.99 4.66 -2.27
CA ARG A 17 0.30 5.67 -3.11
C ARG A 17 0.11 5.19 -4.54
N ILE A 18 1.11 4.54 -5.13
CA ILE A 18 1.03 4.00 -6.49
C ILE A 18 -0.06 2.92 -6.56
N VAL A 19 -0.12 2.00 -5.60
CA VAL A 19 -1.20 0.99 -5.52
C VAL A 19 -2.58 1.66 -5.52
N LYS A 20 -2.80 2.63 -4.62
CA LYS A 20 -4.08 3.36 -4.51
C LYS A 20 -4.45 4.08 -5.82
N THR A 21 -3.48 4.70 -6.49
CA THR A 21 -3.72 5.37 -7.78
C THR A 21 -4.06 4.36 -8.88
N LEU A 22 -3.33 3.27 -9.00
CA LEU A 22 -3.58 2.27 -10.05
C LEU A 22 -4.94 1.58 -9.88
N ARG A 23 -5.37 1.32 -8.63
CA ARG A 23 -6.74 0.84 -8.36
C ARG A 23 -7.81 1.83 -8.80
N LYS A 24 -7.64 3.13 -8.51
CA LYS A 24 -8.55 4.19 -8.99
C LYS A 24 -8.64 4.27 -10.51
N LEU A 25 -7.60 3.86 -11.23
CA LEU A 25 -7.57 3.75 -12.69
C LEU A 25 -8.17 2.43 -13.20
N GLY A 26 -8.74 1.58 -12.33
CA GLY A 26 -9.37 0.31 -12.69
C GLY A 26 -8.38 -0.83 -12.96
N LYS A 27 -7.12 -0.72 -12.53
CA LYS A 27 -6.16 -1.84 -12.63
C LYS A 27 -6.47 -2.90 -11.58
N THR A 28 -6.38 -4.17 -11.98
CA THR A 28 -6.52 -5.32 -11.07
C THR A 28 -5.30 -5.43 -10.15
N ASP A 29 -5.49 -6.01 -8.96
CA ASP A 29 -4.40 -6.22 -8.00
C ASP A 29 -3.24 -7.02 -8.59
N GLU A 30 -3.53 -7.99 -9.46
CA GLU A 30 -2.52 -8.81 -10.16
C GLU A 30 -1.65 -7.97 -11.10
N ALA A 31 -2.26 -7.05 -11.85
CA ALA A 31 -1.54 -6.16 -12.74
C ALA A 31 -0.66 -5.17 -11.96
N ILE A 32 -1.14 -4.70 -10.81
CA ILE A 32 -0.42 -3.81 -9.90
C ILE A 32 0.77 -4.55 -9.26
N ALA A 33 0.54 -5.75 -8.74
CA ALA A 33 1.56 -6.60 -8.14
C ALA A 33 2.70 -6.88 -9.13
N LYS A 34 2.34 -7.23 -10.38
CA LYS A 34 3.32 -7.40 -11.47
C LYS A 34 4.08 -6.13 -11.80
N SER A 35 3.43 -4.96 -11.78
CA SER A 35 4.07 -3.67 -12.09
C SER A 35 5.03 -3.21 -11.00
N LEU A 36 4.76 -3.57 -9.75
CA LEU A 36 5.55 -3.17 -8.58
C LEU A 36 6.56 -4.24 -8.12
N TYR A 37 6.56 -5.42 -8.76
CA TYR A 37 7.37 -6.58 -8.36
C TYR A 37 7.17 -6.94 -6.87
N VAL A 38 5.90 -6.99 -6.46
CA VAL A 38 5.49 -7.34 -5.09
C VAL A 38 4.45 -8.46 -5.11
N PRO A 39 4.28 -9.19 -3.99
CA PRO A 39 3.19 -10.16 -3.85
C PRO A 39 1.81 -9.49 -3.96
N VAL A 40 0.85 -10.20 -4.57
CA VAL A 40 -0.55 -9.73 -4.65
C VAL A 40 -1.17 -9.54 -3.27
N GLU A 41 -0.78 -10.36 -2.29
CA GLU A 41 -1.21 -10.24 -0.89
C GLU A 41 -0.80 -8.90 -0.29
N TRP A 42 0.42 -8.43 -0.57
CA TRP A 42 0.88 -7.12 -0.12
C TRP A 42 0.02 -6.01 -0.69
N VAL A 43 -0.32 -6.09 -2.00
CA VAL A 43 -1.21 -5.11 -2.65
C VAL A 43 -2.58 -5.11 -1.99
N ARG A 44 -3.15 -6.29 -1.68
CA ARG A 44 -4.43 -6.43 -0.96
C ARG A 44 -4.37 -5.80 0.44
N SER A 45 -3.26 -5.93 1.16
CA SER A 45 -3.07 -5.30 2.48
C SER A 45 -3.01 -3.77 2.46
N VAL A 46 -2.77 -3.12 1.30
CA VAL A 46 -2.77 -1.64 1.19
C VAL A 46 -4.18 -1.03 1.30
N ASP A 47 -5.24 -1.84 1.16
CA ASP A 47 -6.64 -1.38 1.30
C ASP A 47 -7.15 -1.37 2.75
N ASP A 48 -6.47 -2.07 3.67
CA ASP A 48 -6.84 -2.16 5.09
C ASP A 48 -6.50 -0.87 5.87
N ASP A 49 -6.63 0.28 5.20
CA ASP A 49 -6.91 1.55 5.85
C ASP A 49 -8.42 1.57 6.16
N HIS A 50 -8.89 0.54 6.87
CA HIS A 50 -10.15 0.63 7.56
C HIS A 50 -9.93 1.72 8.61
N VAL A 51 -10.34 2.94 8.26
CA VAL A 51 -10.90 3.89 9.21
C VAL A 51 -11.69 3.06 10.22
N SER A 52 -11.16 2.92 11.43
CA SER A 52 -11.99 2.74 12.60
C SER A 52 -12.57 4.12 12.88
N PRO A 53 -13.85 4.42 12.59
CA PRO A 53 -14.52 5.56 13.17
C PRO A 53 -14.86 5.20 14.62
N ALA A 54 -13.86 4.89 15.43
CA ALA A 54 -14.03 4.62 16.85
C ALA A 54 -13.21 5.68 17.57
N PHE A 55 -13.76 6.89 17.63
CA PHE A 55 -13.58 7.91 18.67
C PHE A 55 -14.13 9.26 18.16
N GLN A 56 -15.40 9.29 17.73
CA GLN A 56 -16.22 10.47 18.02
C GLN A 56 -16.85 10.23 19.38
N GLN A 57 -16.04 10.38 20.45
CA GLN A 57 -16.58 10.47 21.79
C GLN A 57 -16.85 11.95 22.06
N SER A 58 -18.13 12.19 22.35
CA SER A 58 -18.80 13.45 22.63
C SER A 58 -17.98 14.45 23.45
N SER A 59 -18.09 15.73 23.09
CA SER A 59 -18.02 16.86 24.02
C SER A 59 -18.97 17.94 23.56
#